data_AF-A0A542YIR0-F1
#
_entry.id   AF-A0A542YIR0-F1
#
_cell.length_a   1.000
_cell.length_b   1.000
_cell.length_c   1.000
_cell.angle_alpha   90.00
_cell.angle_beta   90.00
_cell.angle_gamma   90.00
#
_symmetry.space_group_name_H-M   'P 1'
#
loop_
_entity.id
_entity.type
_entity.pdbx_description
1 polymer ?
#
loop_
_entity_poly.entity_id
_entity_poly.type
_entity_poly.pdbx_seq_one_letter_code
_entity_poly.pdbx_strand_id
1 'polypeptide(L)'
;MSEFNRTKPEIEFFDGDAPDDLVVTDVEVGTGAEALPGSTVDVHYLGVDLESGEEFDSSWSRGQSINFPLGSLIAGWQQGIPGMKVGGRRQLVCPPHLAYGPAGSGHRLSGRTLIFVIDLLGVS
;
A
#
# COMPACT_ATOMS: atom_id res chain seq x y z
N MET A 1 10.64 -11.32 18.16
CA MET A 1 10.15 -10.66 16.94
C MET A 1 9.38 -11.73 16.20
N SER A 2 8.03 -11.66 16.15
CA SER A 2 7.28 -12.67 15.42
C SER A 2 7.57 -12.48 13.93
N GLU A 3 8.27 -13.43 13.33
CA GLU A 3 8.37 -13.52 11.88
C GLU A 3 6.96 -13.80 11.37
N PHE A 4 6.27 -12.76 10.92
CA PHE A 4 5.09 -12.95 10.09
C PHE A 4 5.59 -13.59 8.80
N ASN A 5 5.44 -14.91 8.66
CA ASN A 5 5.81 -15.64 7.44
C ASN A 5 4.83 -15.28 6.32
N ARG A 6 4.93 -14.06 5.81
CA ARG A 6 4.08 -13.48 4.77
C ARG A 6 4.68 -13.81 3.41
N THR A 7 3.95 -14.58 2.61
CA THR A 7 4.26 -14.72 1.19
C THR A 7 3.73 -13.52 0.42
N LYS A 8 4.36 -13.26 -0.73
CA LYS A 8 3.90 -12.24 -1.68
C LYS A 8 2.41 -12.49 -2.00
N PRO A 9 1.53 -11.48 -1.85
CA PRO A 9 0.11 -11.63 -2.11
C PRO A 9 -0.16 -11.82 -3.60
N GLU A 10 -1.26 -12.51 -3.90
CA GLU A 10 -1.97 -12.37 -5.17
C GLU A 10 -2.90 -11.15 -5.08
N ILE A 11 -3.09 -10.44 -6.19
CA ILE A 11 -3.93 -9.26 -6.24
C ILE A 11 -5.29 -9.64 -6.79
N GLU A 12 -6.32 -9.40 -5.99
CA GLU A 12 -7.69 -9.41 -6.48
C GLU A 12 -7.95 -8.05 -7.12
N PHE A 13 -7.99 -8.06 -8.45
CA PHE A 13 -8.27 -6.86 -9.23
C PHE A 13 -9.70 -6.39 -8.98
N PHE A 14 -9.85 -5.06 -8.89
CA PHE A 14 -11.14 -4.43 -8.77
C PHE A 14 -11.91 -4.59 -10.08
N ASP A 15 -13.09 -5.21 -10.03
CA ASP A 15 -14.02 -5.25 -11.16
C ASP A 15 -14.72 -3.89 -11.29
N GLY A 16 -14.15 -2.98 -12.10
CA GLY A 16 -14.77 -1.69 -12.39
C GLY A 16 -13.80 -0.65 -12.96
N ASP A 17 -14.32 0.55 -13.23
CA ASP A 17 -13.51 1.70 -13.65
C ASP A 17 -12.56 2.15 -12.53
N ALA A 18 -11.47 2.81 -12.91
CA ALA A 18 -10.54 3.39 -11.94
C ALA A 18 -11.28 4.38 -11.02
N PRO A 19 -11.20 4.22 -9.69
CA PRO A 19 -11.94 5.07 -8.77
C PRO A 19 -11.37 6.49 -8.73
N ASP A 20 -12.26 7.47 -8.55
CA ASP A 20 -11.86 8.87 -8.31
C ASP A 20 -11.36 9.10 -6.89
N ASP A 21 -11.80 8.30 -5.92
CA ASP A 21 -11.39 8.41 -4.52
C ASP A 21 -10.49 7.23 -4.10
N LEU A 22 -9.82 7.37 -2.95
CA LEU A 22 -9.09 6.26 -2.34
C LEU A 22 -10.07 5.14 -1.95
N VAL A 23 -9.83 3.93 -2.46
CA VAL A 23 -10.53 2.73 -2.00
C VAL A 23 -9.65 1.97 -1.01
N VAL A 24 -10.20 1.64 0.15
CA VAL A 24 -9.52 0.90 1.22
C VAL A 24 -10.28 -0.39 1.50
N THR A 25 -9.58 -1.52 1.43
CA THR A 25 -10.14 -2.83 1.74
C THR A 25 -9.25 -3.57 2.72
N ASP A 26 -9.77 -3.90 3.89
CA ASP A 26 -9.10 -4.82 4.83
C ASP A 26 -9.26 -6.25 4.33
N VAL A 27 -8.15 -6.84 3.86
CA VAL A 27 -8.09 -8.25 3.43
C VAL A 27 -7.97 -9.16 4.66
N GLU A 28 -7.17 -8.73 5.65
CA GLU A 28 -7.02 -9.38 6.93
C GLU A 28 -6.84 -8.32 8.02
N VAL A 29 -7.66 -8.37 9.08
CA VAL A 29 -7.56 -7.41 10.18
C VAL A 29 -6.57 -7.93 11.21
N GLY A 30 -5.51 -7.16 11.45
CA GLY A 30 -4.50 -7.46 12.46
C GLY A 30 -5.03 -7.33 13.90
N THR A 31 -4.28 -7.87 14.84
CA THR A 31 -4.63 -7.88 16.28
C THR A 31 -3.66 -7.07 17.15
N GLY A 32 -2.57 -6.58 16.56
CA GLY A 32 -1.56 -5.80 17.26
C GLY A 32 -1.89 -4.30 17.37
N ALA A 33 -0.86 -3.50 17.61
CA ALA A 33 -0.97 -2.05 17.71
C ALA A 33 -1.51 -1.44 16.39
N GLU A 34 -2.29 -0.38 16.54
CA GLU A 34 -2.87 0.36 15.41
C GLU A 34 -1.85 1.37 14.86
N ALA A 35 -1.76 1.47 13.53
CA ALA A 35 -1.04 2.55 12.87
C ALA A 35 -1.83 3.85 13.00
N LEU A 36 -1.18 4.87 13.57
CA LEU A 36 -1.75 6.20 13.72
C LEU A 36 -1.17 7.15 12.67
N PRO A 37 -1.85 8.27 12.36
CA PRO A 37 -1.25 9.32 11.56
C PRO A 37 0.09 9.77 12.16
N GLY A 38 1.13 9.80 11.32
CA GLY A 38 2.49 10.17 11.74
C GLY A 38 3.37 9.03 12.27
N SER A 39 2.83 7.81 12.43
CA SER A 39 3.63 6.63 12.81
C SER A 39 4.73 6.33 11.78
N THR A 40 5.80 5.69 12.25
CA THR A 40 6.68 4.90 11.39
C THR A 40 6.11 3.50 11.28
N VAL A 41 5.92 3.01 10.06
CA VAL A 41 5.37 1.67 9.77
C VAL A 41 6.46 0.76 9.22
N ASP A 42 6.50 -0.48 9.71
CA ASP A 42 7.26 -1.57 9.11
C ASP A 42 6.31 -2.43 8.29
N VAL A 43 6.55 -2.53 6.98
CA VAL A 43 5.63 -3.17 6.05
C VAL A 43 6.31 -4.10 5.07
N HIS A 44 5.59 -5.15 4.71
CA HIS A 44 5.71 -5.70 3.36
C HIS A 44 4.65 -5.06 2.46
N TYR A 45 4.98 -4.82 1.20
CA TYR A 45 4.04 -4.33 0.20
C TYR A 45 4.34 -4.86 -1.20
N LEU A 46 3.28 -4.87 -2.01
CA LEU A 46 3.29 -5.09 -3.46
C LEU A 46 2.54 -3.93 -4.12
N GLY A 47 3.13 -3.31 -5.12
CA GLY A 47 2.53 -2.25 -5.93
C GLY A 47 2.40 -2.68 -7.40
N VAL A 48 1.18 -2.60 -7.94
CA VAL A 48 0.89 -2.85 -9.35
C VAL A 48 0.10 -1.71 -9.99
N ASP A 49 0.26 -1.59 -11.30
CA ASP A 49 -0.59 -0.77 -12.14
C ASP A 49 -2.01 -1.36 -12.22
N LEU A 50 -3.06 -0.57 -12.01
CA LEU A 50 -4.44 -1.06 -12.08
C LEU A 50 -4.81 -1.52 -13.50
N GLU A 51 -4.34 -0.83 -14.53
CA GLU A 51 -4.75 -1.07 -15.93
C GLU A 51 -3.99 -2.27 -16.52
N SER A 52 -2.67 -2.30 -16.36
CA SER A 52 -1.85 -3.38 -16.94
C SER A 52 -1.70 -4.59 -16.02
N GLY A 53 -1.94 -4.43 -14.71
CA GLY A 53 -1.64 -5.45 -13.70
C GLY A 53 -0.15 -5.68 -13.47
N GLU A 54 0.72 -4.89 -14.11
CA GLU A 54 2.17 -5.05 -13.98
C GLU A 54 2.67 -4.57 -12.62
N GLU A 55 3.50 -5.39 -11.99
CA GLU A 55 4.26 -4.98 -10.81
C GLU A 55 5.28 -3.91 -11.15
N PHE A 56 5.21 -2.79 -10.45
CA PHE A 56 6.22 -1.74 -10.53
C PHE A 56 7.14 -1.71 -9.32
N ASP A 57 6.71 -2.24 -8.17
CA ASP A 57 7.52 -2.33 -6.96
C ASP A 57 7.01 -3.39 -5.96
N SER A 58 7.93 -3.98 -5.20
CA SER A 58 7.61 -4.97 -4.16
C SER A 58 8.72 -5.07 -3.12
N SER A 59 8.34 -5.22 -1.86
CA SER A 59 9.29 -5.55 -0.78
C SER A 59 9.80 -7.00 -0.86
N TRP A 60 8.99 -7.92 -1.39
CA TRP A 60 9.37 -9.34 -1.51
C TRP A 60 10.45 -9.55 -2.58
N SER A 61 10.47 -8.76 -3.65
CA SER A 61 11.55 -8.80 -4.64
C SER A 61 12.90 -8.37 -4.05
N ARG A 62 12.87 -7.62 -2.94
CA ARG A 62 14.04 -7.18 -2.17
C ARG A 62 14.38 -8.10 -0.99
N GLY A 63 13.53 -9.09 -0.70
CA GLY A 63 13.73 -10.10 0.34
C GLY A 63 13.60 -9.61 1.79
N GLN A 64 13.19 -8.36 2.03
CA GLN A 64 13.04 -7.80 3.38
C GLN A 64 11.90 -6.78 3.45
N SER A 65 11.32 -6.62 4.64
CA SER A 65 10.37 -5.54 4.92
C SER A 65 11.07 -4.19 4.88
N ILE A 66 10.28 -3.12 4.89
CA ILE A 66 10.82 -1.78 4.82
C ILE A 66 10.11 -0.88 5.83
N ASN A 67 10.90 -0.02 6.47
CA ASN A 67 10.39 0.94 7.45
C ASN A 67 10.25 2.31 6.79
N PHE A 68 9.08 2.92 6.96
CA PHE A 68 8.79 4.25 6.42
C PHE A 68 8.11 5.14 7.46
N PRO A 69 8.53 6.41 7.59
CA PRO A 69 7.69 7.42 8.24
C PRO A 69 6.49 7.71 7.33
N LEU A 70 5.26 7.46 7.81
CA LEU A 70 4.05 7.61 6.99
C LEU A 70 3.95 8.98 6.33
N GLY A 71 4.27 10.05 7.06
CA GLY A 71 4.17 11.43 6.58
C GLY A 71 5.06 11.77 5.37
N SER A 72 6.00 10.90 4.99
CA SER A 72 6.88 11.09 3.83
C SER A 72 6.44 10.29 2.60
N LEU A 73 5.35 9.53 2.69
CA LEU A 73 4.85 8.67 1.60
C LEU A 73 3.80 9.38 0.75
N ILE A 74 3.29 8.71 -0.30
CA ILE A 74 2.18 9.24 -1.11
C ILE A 74 0.91 9.42 -0.26
N ALA A 75 0.07 10.39 -0.64
CA ALA A 75 -1.13 10.74 0.12
C ALA A 75 -2.08 9.54 0.34
N GLY A 76 -2.19 8.64 -0.63
CA GLY A 76 -3.00 7.43 -0.52
C GLY A 76 -2.56 6.50 0.62
N TRP A 77 -1.25 6.40 0.88
CA TRP A 77 -0.73 5.64 2.03
C TRP A 77 -0.95 6.40 3.34
N GLN A 78 -0.73 7.71 3.33
CA GLN A 78 -0.97 8.57 4.50
C GLN A 78 -2.42 8.53 4.97
N GLN A 79 -3.37 8.40 4.04
CA GLN A 79 -4.80 8.32 4.32
C GLN A 79 -5.28 6.89 4.54
N GLY A 80 -4.72 5.92 3.80
CA GLY A 80 -5.20 4.54 3.78
C GLY A 80 -4.61 3.61 4.83
N ILE A 81 -3.42 3.89 5.38
CA ILE A 81 -2.79 3.06 6.41
C ILE A 81 -3.32 3.32 7.83
N PRO A 82 -3.62 4.56 8.24
CA PRO A 82 -4.20 4.79 9.57
C PRO A 82 -5.42 3.89 9.85
N GLY A 83 -5.51 3.39 11.09
CA GLY A 83 -6.54 2.43 11.49
C GLY A 83 -6.20 0.96 11.18
N MET A 84 -5.16 0.69 10.38
CA MET A 84 -4.66 -0.67 10.17
C MET A 84 -3.95 -1.17 11.43
N LYS A 85 -4.13 -2.44 11.78
CA LYS A 85 -3.46 -3.07 12.94
C LYS A 85 -2.32 -3.97 12.51
N VAL A 86 -1.26 -3.99 13.32
CA VAL A 86 -0.12 -4.90 13.15
C VAL A 86 -0.60 -6.35 13.05
N GLY A 87 -0.05 -7.07 12.08
CA GLY A 87 -0.47 -8.39 11.66
C GLY A 87 -1.59 -8.41 10.63
N GLY A 88 -2.08 -7.25 10.17
CA GLY A 88 -3.12 -7.15 9.14
C GLY A 88 -2.56 -7.07 7.71
N ARG A 89 -3.45 -7.31 6.74
CA ARG A 89 -3.25 -7.09 5.31
C ARG A 89 -4.33 -6.15 4.77
N ARG A 90 -3.94 -5.12 4.04
CA ARG A 90 -4.84 -4.12 3.48
C ARG A 90 -4.53 -3.86 2.02
N GLN A 91 -5.56 -3.74 1.20
CA GLN A 91 -5.47 -3.29 -0.18
C GLN A 91 -5.89 -1.82 -0.28
N LEU A 92 -5.10 -1.02 -0.99
CA LEU A 92 -5.39 0.36 -1.34
C LEU A 92 -5.46 0.49 -2.85
N VAL A 93 -6.50 1.13 -3.39
CA VAL A 93 -6.55 1.58 -4.78
C VAL A 93 -6.44 3.10 -4.80
N CYS A 94 -5.29 3.58 -5.26
CA CYS A 94 -4.90 4.98 -5.19
C CYS A 94 -5.04 5.65 -6.56
N PRO A 95 -5.96 6.61 -6.74
CA PRO A 95 -6.00 7.43 -7.95
C PRO A 95 -4.73 8.28 -8.10
N PRO A 96 -4.42 8.78 -9.30
CA PRO A 96 -3.14 9.45 -9.58
C PRO A 96 -2.83 10.61 -8.64
N HIS A 97 -3.84 11.42 -8.28
CA HIS A 97 -3.66 12.59 -7.41
C HIS A 97 -3.37 12.23 -5.94
N LEU A 98 -3.65 10.99 -5.52
CA LEU A 98 -3.24 10.44 -4.21
C LEU A 98 -1.96 9.59 -4.32
N ALA A 99 -1.41 9.42 -5.52
CA ALA A 99 -0.19 8.69 -5.81
C ALA A 99 0.91 9.63 -6.34
N TYR A 100 1.18 9.60 -7.65
CA TYR A 100 2.30 10.30 -8.29
C TYR A 100 1.88 11.50 -9.14
N GLY A 101 0.68 12.04 -8.90
CA GLY A 101 0.15 13.22 -9.58
C GLY A 101 -0.40 12.93 -10.98
N PRO A 102 -0.85 13.99 -11.69
CA PRO A 102 -1.42 13.87 -13.03
C PRO A 102 -0.37 13.43 -14.07
N ALA A 103 -0.83 12.88 -15.19
CA ALA A 103 0.05 12.45 -16.28
C ALA A 103 1.02 13.56 -16.72
N GLY A 104 2.28 13.20 -16.96
CA GLY A 104 3.32 14.15 -17.41
C GLY A 104 4.03 14.90 -16.28
N SER A 105 3.75 14.58 -15.00
CA SER A 105 4.40 15.21 -13.84
C SER A 105 5.87 14.81 -13.61
N GLY A 106 6.51 14.18 -14.58
CA GLY A 106 7.93 13.78 -14.53
C GLY A 106 8.23 12.45 -13.81
N HIS A 107 7.26 11.87 -13.10
CA HIS A 107 7.38 10.51 -12.55
C HIS A 107 6.83 9.46 -13.52
N ARG A 108 7.51 8.30 -13.64
CA ARG A 108 7.09 7.21 -14.54
C ARG A 108 5.69 6.67 -14.25
N LEU A 109 5.25 6.80 -12.99
CA LEU A 109 3.93 6.37 -12.53
C LEU A 109 2.88 7.50 -12.51
N SER A 110 3.22 8.70 -12.97
CA SER A 110 2.28 9.82 -13.01
C SER A 110 1.11 9.52 -13.96
N GLY A 111 -0.11 9.93 -13.57
CA GLY A 111 -1.33 9.67 -14.32
C GLY A 111 -1.92 8.28 -14.15
N ARG A 112 -1.30 7.39 -13.38
CA ARG A 112 -1.74 6.00 -13.20
C ARG A 112 -2.50 5.80 -11.90
N THR A 113 -3.51 4.96 -11.94
CA THR A 113 -4.16 4.42 -10.74
C THR A 113 -3.39 3.18 -10.30
N LEU A 114 -3.04 3.12 -9.02
CA LEU A 114 -2.14 2.09 -8.49
C LEU A 114 -2.84 1.27 -7.42
N ILE A 115 -2.63 -0.04 -7.44
CA ILE A 115 -3.05 -0.92 -6.36
C ILE A 115 -1.83 -1.20 -5.48
N PHE A 116 -2.02 -1.10 -4.17
CA PHE A 116 -1.06 -1.54 -3.17
C PHE A 116 -1.69 -2.60 -2.26
N VAL A 117 -1.03 -3.73 -2.09
CA VAL A 117 -1.34 -4.69 -1.03
C VAL A 117 -0.24 -4.60 0.02
N ILE A 118 -0.63 -4.30 1.26
CA ILE A 118 0.27 -3.93 2.36
C ILE A 118 0.03 -4.89 3.52
N ASP A 119 1.09 -5.50 4.03
CA ASP A 119 1.12 -6.20 5.30
C ASP A 119 1.80 -5.32 6.35
N LEU A 120 1.11 -5.03 7.44
CA LEU A 120 1.65 -4.22 8.53
C LEU A 120 2.33 -5.11 9.57
N LEU A 121 3.64 -4.99 9.72
CA LEU A 121 4.46 -5.84 10.60
C LEU A 121 4.78 -5.15 11.93
N GLY A 122 4.81 -3.83 11.95
CA GLY A 122 5.14 -3.05 13.13
C GLY A 122 4.79 -1.58 13.00
N VAL A 123 4.66 -0.91 14.14
CA VAL A 123 4.45 0.55 14.25
C VAL A 123 5.29 1.10 15.39
N SER A 124 5.79 2.33 15.23
CA SER A 124 6.50 3.11 16.25
C SER A 124 6.27 4.60 16.13
#